data_AF-A0A925THU7-F1
#
_entry.id   AF-A0A925THU7-F1
#
_cell.length_a   1.000
_cell.length_b   1.000
_cell.length_c   1.000
_cell.angle_alpha   90.00
_cell.angle_beta   90.00
_cell.angle_gamma   90.00
#
_symmetry.space_group_name_H-M   'P 1'
#
loop_
_entity.id
_entity.type
_entity.pdbx_description
1 polymer ?
#
loop_
_entity_poly.entity_id
_entity_poly.type
_entity_poly.pdbx_seq_one_letter_code
_entity_poly.pdbx_strand_id
1 'polypeptide(L)'
;IVALKEPISKIDGKPKIDRENPKQSLRQRPLIGLSILVGMKAAGDNTWKGAIYNPDDGKTYSGTLKLNGATMKLQGCVLKLFCKTNTFVRVN
;
A
#
# COMPACT_ATOMS: atom_id res chain seq x y z
N ILE A 1 -10.48 3.23 -2.79
CA ILE A 1 -10.05 1.81 -2.69
C ILE A 1 -9.03 1.56 -3.80
N VAL A 2 -7.94 0.85 -3.52
CA VAL A 2 -6.97 0.40 -4.55
C VAL A 2 -7.12 -1.10 -4.75
N ALA A 3 -6.90 -1.60 -5.97
CA ALA A 3 -7.03 -3.02 -6.30
C ALA A 3 -5.65 -3.70 -6.40
N LEU A 4 -5.59 -4.97 -6.00
CA LEU A 4 -4.44 -5.82 -6.25
C LEU A 4 -4.46 -6.26 -7.71
N LYS A 5 -3.29 -6.21 -8.38
CA LYS A 5 -3.14 -6.78 -9.72
C LYS A 5 -3.39 -8.29 -9.73
N GLU A 6 -2.99 -8.98 -8.66
CA GLU A 6 -3.17 -10.41 -8.47
C GLU A 6 -3.73 -10.69 -7.06
N PRO A 7 -5.07 -10.71 -6.88
CA PRO A 7 -5.70 -10.86 -5.57
C PRO A 7 -5.69 -12.30 -5.03
N ILE A 8 -5.59 -13.29 -5.93
CA ILE A 8 -5.60 -14.72 -5.60
C ILE A 8 -4.16 -15.26 -5.63
N SER A 9 -3.82 -16.07 -4.65
CA SER A 9 -2.56 -16.80 -4.58
C SER A 9 -2.54 -17.91 -5.64
N LYS A 10 -1.50 -17.93 -6.47
CA LYS A 10 -1.31 -18.95 -7.52
C LYS A 10 -0.90 -20.31 -6.96
N ILE A 11 -0.55 -20.38 -5.67
CA ILE A 11 -0.10 -21.62 -5.01
C ILE A 11 -1.28 -22.46 -4.55
N ASP A 12 -2.27 -21.83 -3.91
CA ASP A 12 -3.36 -22.50 -3.19
C ASP A 12 -4.75 -22.05 -3.67
N GLY A 13 -4.85 -21.13 -4.62
CA GLY A 13 -6.11 -20.62 -5.16
C GLY A 13 -6.91 -19.77 -4.18
N LYS A 14 -6.34 -19.40 -3.03
CA LYS A 14 -7.03 -18.64 -1.99
C LYS A 14 -6.74 -17.14 -2.09
N PRO A 15 -7.61 -16.26 -1.55
CA PRO A 15 -7.28 -14.84 -1.40
C PRO A 15 -5.97 -14.66 -0.64
N LYS A 16 -5.14 -13.71 -1.07
CA LYS A 16 -3.89 -13.41 -0.36
C LYS A 16 -4.19 -12.91 1.06
N ILE A 17 -3.35 -13.32 2.00
CA ILE A 17 -3.36 -12.92 3.42
C ILE A 17 -2.04 -12.24 3.79
N ASP A 18 -2.02 -11.53 4.91
CA ASP A 18 -0.88 -10.75 5.41
C ASP A 18 0.25 -11.60 6.04
N ARG A 19 0.75 -12.60 5.31
CA ARG A 19 1.66 -13.64 5.82
C ARG A 19 2.92 -13.08 6.49
N GLU A 20 3.47 -11.99 5.97
CA GLU A 20 4.72 -11.39 6.43
C GLU A 20 4.55 -10.45 7.64
N ASN A 21 3.33 -10.31 8.18
CA ASN A 21 3.13 -9.40 9.30
C ASN A 21 4.03 -9.78 10.50
N PRO A 22 4.78 -8.83 11.10
CA PRO A 22 5.61 -9.11 12.26
C PRO A 22 4.79 -9.58 13.47
N LYS A 23 3.53 -9.15 13.59
CA LYS A 23 2.60 -9.63 14.62
C LYS A 23 1.88 -10.88 14.11
N GLN A 24 2.15 -12.01 14.74
CA GLN A 24 1.57 -13.31 14.34
C GLN A 24 0.03 -13.28 14.29
N SER A 25 -0.62 -12.59 15.24
CA SER A 25 -2.07 -12.46 15.29
C SER A 25 -2.68 -11.73 14.09
N LEU A 26 -1.89 -10.98 13.33
CA LEU A 26 -2.34 -10.27 12.14
C LEU A 26 -2.10 -11.04 10.84
N ARG A 27 -1.35 -12.16 10.86
CA ARG A 27 -0.91 -12.86 9.63
C ARG A 27 -2.03 -13.51 8.82
N GLN A 28 -3.17 -13.76 9.47
CA GLN A 28 -4.31 -14.44 8.86
C GLN A 28 -5.34 -13.48 8.25
N ARG A 29 -5.14 -12.16 8.38
CA ARG A 29 -6.09 -11.19 7.83
C ARG A 29 -5.99 -11.14 6.29
N PRO A 30 -7.12 -10.97 5.57
CA PRO A 30 -7.10 -10.79 4.13
C PRO A 30 -6.35 -9.53 3.70
N LEU A 31 -5.65 -9.58 2.56
CA LEU A 31 -5.06 -8.39 1.94
C LEU A 31 -6.12 -7.51 1.25
N ILE A 32 -7.18 -8.13 0.73
CA ILE A 32 -8.32 -7.38 0.18
C ILE A 32 -9.02 -6.68 1.34
N GLY A 33 -9.21 -5.37 1.21
CA GLY A 33 -9.77 -4.52 2.27
C GLY A 33 -8.76 -4.05 3.32
N LEU A 34 -7.49 -4.48 3.24
CA LEU A 34 -6.45 -4.03 4.16
C LEU A 34 -6.13 -2.55 3.95
N SER A 35 -6.21 -1.76 5.01
CA SER A 35 -5.71 -0.37 4.99
C SER A 35 -4.19 -0.37 5.07
N ILE A 36 -3.54 0.06 3.99
CA ILE A 36 -2.07 0.17 3.89
C ILE A 36 -1.55 1.59 4.12
N LEU A 37 -2.43 2.60 4.06
CA LEU A 37 -2.06 4.00 4.27
C LEU A 37 -2.23 4.33 5.75
N VAL A 38 -1.16 4.76 6.41
CA VAL A 38 -1.12 4.98 7.86
C VAL A 38 -0.84 6.44 8.15
N GLY A 39 -1.77 7.09 8.87
CA GLY A 39 -1.59 8.44 9.39
C GLY A 39 -1.34 9.50 8.31
N MET A 40 -1.98 9.37 7.14
CA MET A 40 -1.82 10.33 6.05
C MET A 40 -2.35 11.71 6.44
N LYS A 41 -1.53 12.75 6.24
CA LYS A 41 -1.86 14.15 6.47
C LYS A 41 -1.69 14.96 5.20
N ALA A 42 -2.58 15.91 4.96
CA ALA A 42 -2.47 16.83 3.83
C ALA A 42 -1.14 17.62 3.92
N ALA A 43 -0.48 17.77 2.78
CA ALA A 43 0.82 18.43 2.66
C ALA A 43 0.84 19.48 1.53
N GLY A 44 -0.33 19.98 1.11
CA GLY A 44 -0.51 20.92 -0.01
C GLY A 44 -0.66 20.22 -1.36
N ASP A 45 -1.03 20.95 -2.40
CA ASP A 45 -1.01 20.54 -3.83
C ASP A 45 -1.44 19.09 -4.10
N ASN A 46 -2.65 18.70 -3.67
CA ASN A 46 -3.17 17.35 -3.85
C ASN A 46 -2.19 16.25 -3.39
N THR A 47 -1.43 16.55 -2.34
CA THR A 47 -0.36 15.71 -1.80
C THR A 47 -0.62 15.41 -0.33
N TRP A 48 -0.38 14.16 0.07
CA TRP A 48 -0.45 13.69 1.44
C TRP A 48 0.84 12.98 1.81
N LYS A 49 1.24 13.11 3.07
CA LYS A 49 2.41 12.43 3.64
C LYS A 49 2.02 11.66 4.90
N GLY A 50 2.65 10.51 5.08
CA GLY A 50 2.40 9.61 6.21
C GLY A 50 3.29 8.39 6.09
N ALA A 51 2.73 7.22 6.37
CA ALA A 51 3.44 5.96 6.22
C ALA A 51 2.63 4.95 5.38
N ILE A 52 3.32 3.98 4.79
CA ILE A 52 2.73 2.92 3.97
C ILE A 52 3.18 1.58 4.55
N TYR A 53 2.23 0.75 4.95
CA TYR A 53 2.47 -0.65 5.27
C TYR A 53 2.61 -1.46 3.98
N ASN A 54 3.68 -2.24 3.85
CA ASN A 54 3.88 -3.17 2.75
C ASN A 54 3.63 -4.62 3.22
N PRO A 55 2.53 -5.26 2.82
CA PRO A 55 2.25 -6.64 3.21
C PRO A 55 3.21 -7.65 2.57
N ASP A 56 3.95 -7.28 1.51
CA ASP A 56 4.89 -8.19 0.85
C ASP A 56 6.17 -8.43 1.67
N ASP A 57 6.47 -7.57 2.64
CA ASP A 57 7.66 -7.70 3.51
C ASP A 57 7.39 -7.38 5.00
N GLY A 58 6.13 -7.07 5.36
CA GLY A 58 5.72 -6.76 6.72
C GLY A 58 6.23 -5.43 7.27
N LYS A 59 6.88 -4.58 6.45
CA LYS A 59 7.50 -3.34 6.90
C LYS A 59 6.63 -2.12 6.63
N THR A 60 6.93 -1.04 7.34
CA THR A 60 6.29 0.26 7.17
C THR A 60 7.30 1.29 6.70
N TYR A 61 6.96 2.02 5.65
CA TYR A 61 7.83 2.97 4.96
C TYR A 61 7.27 4.38 5.03
N SER A 62 8.14 5.40 4.93
CA SER A 62 7.67 6.77 4.74
C SER A 62 6.94 6.87 3.40
N GLY A 63 5.74 7.45 3.41
CA GLY A 63 4.83 7.47 2.28
C GLY A 63 4.49 8.87 1.80
N THR A 64 4.44 9.05 0.48
CA THR A 64 3.86 10.22 -0.17
C THR A 64 2.81 9.77 -1.17
N LEU A 65 1.63 10.37 -1.12
CA LEU A 65 0.54 10.17 -2.06
C LEU A 65 0.31 11.48 -2.80
N LYS A 66 0.25 11.45 -4.13
CA LYS A 66 -0.08 12.62 -4.96
C LYS A 66 -1.16 12.28 -5.97
N LEU A 67 -2.22 13.08 -6.02
CA LEU A 67 -3.27 12.98 -7.02
C LEU A 67 -3.01 13.94 -8.17
N ASN A 68 -3.12 13.44 -9.40
CA ASN A 68 -3.04 14.23 -10.62
C ASN A 68 -4.20 13.79 -11.54
N GLY A 69 -5.31 14.51 -11.52
CA GLY A 69 -6.50 14.20 -12.30
C GLY A 69 -7.03 12.79 -12.01
N ALA A 70 -7.04 11.93 -13.02
CA ALA A 70 -7.48 10.53 -12.91
C ALA A 70 -6.39 9.56 -12.40
N THR A 71 -5.21 10.06 -12.02
CA THR A 71 -4.09 9.22 -11.57
C THR A 71 -3.71 9.52 -10.13
N MET A 72 -3.30 8.48 -9.40
CA MET A 72 -2.74 8.56 -8.06
C MET A 72 -1.34 7.95 -8.07
N LYS A 73 -0.33 8.73 -7.67
CA LYS A 73 1.02 8.22 -7.42
C LYS A 73 1.18 7.96 -5.93
N LEU A 74 1.53 6.74 -5.57
CA LEU A 74 1.86 6.33 -4.21
C LEU A 74 3.33 5.94 -4.15
N GLN A 75 4.13 6.70 -3.42
CA GLN A 75 5.56 6.52 -3.29
C GLN A 75 5.92 6.10 -1.85
N GLY A 76 6.62 4.98 -1.70
CA GLY A 76 7.21 4.53 -0.45
C GLY A 76 8.73 4.61 -0.51
N CYS A 77 9.37 5.10 0.55
CA CYS A 77 10.83 5.23 0.62
C CYS A 77 11.44 4.58 1.86
N VAL A 78 12.61 3.97 1.69
CA VAL A 78 13.50 3.51 2.76
C VAL A 78 14.52 4.60 3.04
N LEU A 79 14.64 5.04 4.31
CA LEU A 79 15.57 6.10 4.75
C LEU A 79 15.50 7.39 3.90
N LYS A 80 14.34 7.66 3.26
CA LYS A 80 14.13 8.76 2.29
C LYS A 80 15.03 8.75 1.04
N LEU A 81 15.87 7.72 0.87
CA LEU A 81 16.85 7.63 -0.23
C LEU A 81 16.39 6.67 -1.33
N PHE A 82 15.89 5.49 -0.95
CA PHE A 82 15.48 4.46 -1.90
C PHE A 82 13.97 4.41 -1.98
N CYS A 83 13.42 4.98 -3.05
CA CYS A 83 11.98 5.11 -3.25
C CYS A 83 11.47 4.20 -4.36
N LYS A 84 10.28 3.62 -4.16
CA LYS A 84 9.49 2.98 -5.21
C LYS A 84 8.14 3.69 -5.33
N THR A 85 7.66 3.81 -6.57
CA THR A 85 6.40 4.49 -6.87
C THR A 85 5.46 3.54 -7.60
N ASN A 86 4.26 3.39 -7.06
CA ASN A 86 3.14 2.73 -7.72
C ASN A 86 2.19 3.81 -8.27
N THR A 87 1.74 3.64 -9.52
CA THR A 87 0.74 4.51 -10.12
C THR A 87 -0.56 3.75 -10.25
N PHE A 88 -1.63 4.33 -9.72
CA PHE A 88 -2.98 3.83 -9.83
C PHE A 88 -3.78 4.75 -10.75
N VAL A 89 -4.62 4.15 -11.58
CA VAL A 89 -5.60 4.86 -12.40
C VAL A 89 -6.97 4.75 -11.73
N ARG A 90 -7.75 5.83 -11.79
CA ARG A 90 -9.14 5.82 -11.38
C ARG A 90 -9.92 4.90 -12.30
N VAL A 91 -10.63 3.95 -11.72
CA VAL A 91 -11.68 3.17 -12.40
C VAL A 91 -12.99 3.95 -12.31
N ASN A 92 -13.73 3.97 -13.43
CA ASN A 92 -15.04 4.61 -13.54
C ASN A 92 -16.15 3.65 -13.13
#